data_AF-A0A1B7T7X8-F1
#
_entry.id   AF-A0A1B7T7X8-F1
#
_cell.length_a   1.000
_cell.length_b   1.000
_cell.length_c   1.000
_cell.angle_alpha   90.00
_cell.angle_beta   90.00
_cell.angle_gamma   90.00
#
_symmetry.space_group_name_H-M   'P 1'
#
loop_
_entity.id
_entity.type
_entity.pdbx_description
1 polymer ?
#
loop_
_entity_poly.entity_id
_entity_poly.type
_entity_poly.pdbx_seq_one_letter_code
_entity_poly.pdbx_strand_id
1 'polypeptide(L)'
;IEKETIHCKNMGISKGDDKIIIHDSNDFDSDIFKYQYFNTWEQDSILVRTTKGTLYISTDGGESFKKFDQLEPNETIVEILFNKYHGNYAYVLTSQNNLFVTSD
;
A
#
# COMPACT_ATOMS: atom_id res chain seq x y z
N ILE A 1 -19.00 0.77 7.04
CA ILE A 1 -17.95 0.02 7.75
C ILE A 1 -18.66 -1.02 8.61
N GLU A 2 -18.68 -2.26 8.14
CA GLU A 2 -19.22 -3.38 8.89
C GLU A 2 -18.11 -3.88 9.82
N LYS A 3 -18.39 -4.02 11.12
CA LYS A 3 -17.39 -4.42 12.10
C LYS A 3 -17.67 -5.86 12.51
N GLU A 4 -16.80 -6.77 12.12
CA GLU A 4 -16.79 -8.12 12.67
C GLU A 4 -15.83 -8.19 13.87
N THR A 5 -16.08 -9.08 14.83
CA THR A 5 -15.13 -9.34 15.92
C THR A 5 -14.56 -10.73 15.71
N ILE A 6 -13.26 -10.80 15.41
CA ILE A 6 -12.55 -12.07 15.21
C ILE A 6 -11.65 -12.34 16.40
N HIS A 7 -11.88 -13.46 17.08
CA HIS A 7 -11.02 -13.89 18.18
C HIS A 7 -9.67 -14.38 17.65
N CYS A 8 -8.57 -13.92 18.25
CA CYS A 8 -7.20 -14.29 17.85
C CYS A 8 -6.96 -15.81 17.85
N LYS A 9 -7.66 -16.55 18.72
CA LYS A 9 -7.62 -18.01 18.79
C LYS A 9 -8.06 -18.68 17.47
N ASN A 10 -9.01 -18.08 16.75
CA ASN A 10 -9.52 -18.60 15.48
C ASN A 10 -8.51 -18.40 14.32
N MET A 11 -7.49 -17.57 14.52
CA MET A 11 -6.42 -17.28 13.55
C MET A 11 -5.10 -17.98 13.87
N GLY A 12 -5.05 -18.83 14.90
CA GLY A 12 -3.83 -19.49 15.33
C GLY A 12 -2.79 -18.56 15.99
N ILE A 13 -3.20 -17.34 16.39
CA ILE A 13 -2.34 -16.37 17.06
C ILE A 13 -2.51 -16.57 18.57
N SER A 14 -1.48 -17.07 19.25
CA SER A 14 -1.57 -17.55 20.63
C SER A 14 -1.14 -16.55 21.71
N LYS A 15 -0.83 -15.29 21.35
CA LYS A 15 -0.38 -14.27 22.31
C LYS A 15 -1.09 -12.93 22.09
N GLY A 16 -1.95 -12.54 23.04
CA GLY A 16 -2.57 -11.22 23.14
C GLY A 16 -4.04 -11.28 23.58
N ASP A 17 -4.53 -10.19 24.18
CA ASP A 17 -5.96 -9.96 24.46
C ASP A 17 -6.79 -10.05 23.16
N ASP A 18 -8.08 -10.38 23.27
CA ASP A 18 -9.01 -10.40 22.14
C ASP A 18 -8.90 -9.09 21.33
N LYS A 19 -8.27 -9.15 20.15
CA LYS A 19 -8.21 -8.00 19.24
C LYS A 19 -9.45 -7.99 18.37
N ILE A 20 -10.19 -6.89 18.37
CA ILE A 20 -11.27 -6.68 17.40
C ILE A 20 -10.61 -6.46 16.04
N ILE A 21 -10.75 -7.44 15.14
CA ILE A 21 -10.38 -7.25 13.74
C ILE A 21 -11.51 -6.50 13.06
N ILE A 22 -11.36 -5.19 12.92
CA ILE A 22 -12.21 -4.42 12.03
C ILE A 22 -11.82 -4.86 10.61
N HIS A 23 -12.63 -5.73 10.01
CA HIS A 23 -12.49 -6.04 8.59
C HIS A 23 -12.91 -4.79 7.80
N ASP A 24 -11.92 -4.05 7.29
CA ASP A 24 -12.13 -3.04 6.28
C ASP A 24 -11.60 -3.56 4.96
N SER A 25 -12.50 -3.78 4.00
CA SER A 25 -12.13 -4.26 2.67
C SER A 25 -11.87 -3.04 1.79
N ASN A 26 -10.61 -2.85 1.40
CA ASN A 26 -10.26 -1.90 0.35
C ASN A 26 -10.36 -2.60 -1.01
N ASP A 27 -11.18 -2.04 -1.89
CA ASP A 27 -11.31 -2.54 -3.27
C ASP A 27 -10.24 -1.95 -4.17
N PHE A 28 -9.40 -2.81 -4.73
CA PHE A 28 -8.42 -2.46 -5.75
C PHE A 28 -8.97 -2.76 -7.14
N ASP A 29 -8.49 -2.03 -8.16
CA ASP A 29 -9.00 -2.17 -9.53
C ASP A 29 -8.60 -3.49 -10.23
N SER A 30 -7.70 -4.25 -9.63
CA SER A 30 -7.25 -5.59 -10.04
C SER A 30 -6.39 -6.21 -8.93
N ASP A 31 -5.93 -7.45 -9.14
CA ASP A 31 -5.06 -8.16 -8.20
C ASP A 31 -3.84 -7.32 -7.81
N ILE A 32 -3.43 -7.44 -6.55
CA ILE A 32 -2.20 -6.82 -6.05
C ILE A 32 -1.01 -7.50 -6.70
N PHE A 33 -0.18 -6.72 -7.39
CA PHE A 33 1.05 -7.18 -8.00
C PHE A 33 2.25 -7.02 -7.06
N LYS A 34 2.36 -5.87 -6.40
CA LYS A 34 3.45 -5.54 -5.48
C LYS A 34 2.96 -4.59 -4.42
N TYR A 35 3.43 -4.75 -3.19
CA TYR A 35 3.23 -3.77 -2.13
C TYR A 35 4.46 -3.71 -1.23
N GLN A 36 4.69 -2.56 -0.60
CA GLN A 36 5.74 -2.44 0.41
C GLN A 36 5.52 -1.20 1.26
N TYR A 37 5.85 -1.39 2.55
CA TYR A 37 5.95 -0.31 3.53
C TYR A 37 7.22 0.50 3.30
N PHE A 38 7.12 1.80 3.44
CA PHE A 38 8.22 2.74 3.37
C PHE A 38 7.96 3.88 4.37
N ASN A 39 9.00 4.65 4.68
CA ASN A 39 9.10 5.64 5.76
C ASN A 39 9.40 5.04 7.16
N THR A 40 9.56 5.92 8.16
CA THR A 40 9.97 5.58 9.54
C THR A 40 8.83 4.93 10.34
N TRP A 41 9.15 4.32 11.49
CA TRP A 41 8.18 3.69 12.41
C TRP A 41 7.07 4.61 12.93
N GLU A 42 7.16 5.92 12.68
CA GLU A 42 6.20 6.92 13.15
C GLU A 42 5.16 7.28 12.07
N GLN A 43 5.43 6.94 10.80
CA GLN A 43 4.54 7.19 9.67
C GLN A 43 4.59 6.01 8.71
N ASP A 44 3.83 4.96 9.01
CA ASP A 44 3.78 3.78 8.15
C ASP A 44 3.06 4.11 6.84
N SER A 45 3.82 4.37 5.78
CA SER A 45 3.27 4.57 4.44
C SER A 45 3.36 3.28 3.64
N ILE A 46 2.34 3.01 2.83
CA ILE A 46 2.30 1.82 1.97
C ILE A 46 2.04 2.25 0.53
N LEU A 47 2.87 1.73 -0.38
CA LEU A 47 2.56 1.73 -1.81
C LEU A 47 2.03 0.36 -2.21
N VAL A 48 0.92 0.34 -2.96
CA VAL A 48 0.34 -0.86 -3.55
C VAL A 48 0.22 -0.66 -5.06
N ARG A 49 0.86 -1.52 -5.83
CA ARG A 49 0.72 -1.60 -7.28
C ARG A 49 -0.15 -2.79 -7.66
N THR A 50 -1.13 -2.56 -8.51
CA THR A 50 -2.00 -3.61 -9.04
C THR A 50 -1.46 -4.17 -10.36
N THR A 51 -2.00 -5.31 -10.80
CA THR A 51 -1.64 -5.95 -12.08
C THR A 51 -2.01 -5.10 -13.30
N LYS A 52 -2.97 -4.17 -13.16
CA LYS A 52 -3.27 -3.14 -14.19
C LYS A 52 -2.27 -1.98 -14.22
N GLY A 53 -1.27 -1.98 -13.32
CA GLY A 53 -0.30 -0.89 -13.24
C GLY A 53 -0.85 0.37 -12.56
N THR A 54 -1.92 0.25 -11.75
CA THR A 54 -2.39 1.35 -10.90
C THR A 54 -1.60 1.36 -9.61
N LEU A 55 -1.28 2.56 -9.11
CA LEU A 55 -0.66 2.79 -7.80
C LEU A 55 -1.70 3.33 -6.81
N TYR A 56 -1.71 2.76 -5.62
CA TYR A 56 -2.45 3.20 -4.45
C TYR A 56 -1.48 3.53 -3.31
N ILE A 57 -1.78 4.58 -2.58
CA ILE A 57 -0.94 5.15 -1.52
C ILE A 57 -1.75 5.22 -0.23
N SER A 58 -1.19 4.68 0.84
CA SER A 58 -1.64 4.89 2.21
C SER A 58 -0.55 5.63 2.99
N THR A 59 -0.95 6.55 3.85
CA THR A 59 -0.09 7.25 4.81
C THR A 59 -0.53 7.01 6.26
N ASP A 60 -1.38 6.01 6.48
CA ASP A 60 -2.01 5.67 7.75
C ASP A 60 -1.90 4.17 8.05
N GLY A 61 -0.79 3.55 7.65
CA GLY A 61 -0.50 2.14 7.93
C GLY A 61 -1.37 1.14 7.17
N GLY A 62 -2.07 1.59 6.12
CA GLY A 62 -2.97 0.77 5.31
C GLY A 62 -4.43 0.80 5.74
N GLU A 63 -4.80 1.71 6.65
CA GLU A 63 -6.21 1.92 7.01
C GLU A 63 -7.00 2.48 5.83
N SER A 64 -6.43 3.45 5.10
CA SER A 64 -7.05 4.01 3.89
C SER A 64 -6.08 4.14 2.73
N PHE A 65 -6.60 3.98 1.51
CA PHE A 65 -5.82 4.08 0.28
C PHE A 65 -6.38 5.15 -0.66
N LYS A 66 -5.48 5.93 -1.24
CA LYS A 66 -5.77 6.87 -2.33
C LYS A 66 -5.12 6.39 -3.62
N LYS A 67 -5.87 6.41 -4.71
CA LYS A 67 -5.32 6.14 -6.05
C LYS A 67 -4.43 7.29 -6.47
N PHE A 68 -3.23 6.98 -6.98
CA PHE A 68 -2.35 7.94 -7.60
C PHE A 68 -2.88 8.33 -8.98
N ASP A 69 -3.12 9.62 -9.19
CA ASP A 69 -3.87 10.17 -10.32
C ASP A 69 -3.08 11.18 -11.15
N GLN A 70 -1.76 11.26 -10.96
CA GLN A 70 -0.88 12.16 -11.73
C GLN A 70 -0.32 11.55 -13.01
N LEU A 71 -0.90 10.43 -13.46
CA LEU A 71 -0.48 9.77 -14.70
C LEU A 71 -1.15 10.41 -15.92
N GLU A 72 -0.38 10.54 -16.99
CA GLU A 72 -0.91 10.95 -18.28
C GLU A 72 -1.88 9.90 -18.85
N PRO A 73 -2.77 10.27 -19.80
CA PRO A 73 -3.66 9.31 -20.45
C PRO A 73 -2.88 8.13 -21.05
N ASN A 74 -3.33 6.90 -20.75
CA ASN A 74 -2.70 5.63 -21.14
C ASN A 74 -1.31 5.38 -20.54
N GLU A 75 -0.90 6.14 -19.54
CA GLU A 75 0.29 5.84 -18.75
C GLU A 75 -0.06 4.87 -17.61
N THR A 76 0.86 3.95 -17.31
CA THR A 76 0.73 2.99 -16.22
C THR A 76 2.01 2.90 -15.43
N ILE A 77 1.92 2.48 -14.17
CA ILE A 77 3.09 2.16 -13.37
C ILE A 77 3.65 0.82 -13.81
N VAL A 78 4.94 0.79 -14.13
CA VAL A 78 5.67 -0.42 -14.55
C VAL A 78 6.51 -1.03 -13.45
N GLU A 79 7.03 -0.21 -12.53
CA GLU A 79 7.89 -0.68 -11.43
C GLU A 79 7.87 0.31 -10.26
N ILE A 80 8.08 -0.22 -9.05
CA ILE A 80 8.32 0.57 -7.85
C ILE A 80 9.61 0.07 -7.20
N LEU A 81 10.62 0.92 -7.16
CA LEU A 81 11.91 0.63 -6.54
C LEU A 81 11.99 1.32 -5.19
N PHE A 82 12.10 0.54 -4.12
CA PHE A 82 12.26 1.06 -2.77
C PHE A 82 13.74 1.23 -2.46
N ASN A 83 14.13 2.38 -1.94
CA ASN A 83 15.52 2.64 -1.62
C ASN A 83 15.93 1.89 -0.35
N LYS A 84 16.74 0.83 -0.52
CA LYS A 84 17.30 0.00 0.56
C LYS A 84 18.01 0.81 1.66
N TYR A 85 18.66 1.91 1.29
CA TYR A 85 19.54 2.67 2.19
C TYR A 85 18.83 3.89 2.78
N HIS A 86 17.77 4.35 2.13
CA HIS A 86 16.98 5.50 2.56
C HIS A 86 15.49 5.15 2.51
N GLY A 87 14.96 4.63 3.62
CA GLY A 87 13.59 4.12 3.70
C GLY A 87 12.49 5.10 3.34
N ASN A 88 12.78 6.40 3.25
CA ASN A 88 11.82 7.45 2.94
C ASN A 88 11.67 7.70 1.42
N TYR A 89 12.51 7.07 0.60
CA TYR A 89 12.45 7.22 -0.86
C TYR A 89 11.98 5.93 -1.55
N ALA A 90 10.98 6.08 -2.40
CA ALA A 90 10.58 5.13 -3.41
C ALA A 90 10.59 5.83 -4.78
N TYR A 91 10.98 5.08 -5.80
CA TYR A 91 11.01 5.51 -7.19
C TYR A 91 9.92 4.76 -7.94
N VAL A 92 9.06 5.51 -8.62
CA VAL A 92 7.94 4.98 -9.38
C VAL A 92 8.22 5.22 -10.86
N LEU A 93 8.42 4.14 -11.59
CA LEU A 93 8.70 4.17 -13.03
C LEU A 93 7.41 3.92 -13.80
N THR A 94 7.22 4.64 -14.89
CA THR A 94 6.03 4.52 -15.73
C THR A 94 6.31 3.99 -17.13
N SER A 95 5.24 3.60 -17.83
CA SER A 95 5.30 3.14 -19.22
C SER A 95 5.68 4.23 -20.23
N GLN A 96 5.73 5.51 -19.83
CA GLN A 96 6.10 6.64 -20.68
C GLN A 96 7.47 7.24 -20.34
N ASN A 97 8.31 6.50 -19.60
CA ASN A 97 9.63 6.94 -19.14
C ASN A 97 9.60 8.12 -18.16
N ASN A 98 8.47 8.33 -17.46
CA ASN A 98 8.43 9.24 -16.33
C ASN A 98 8.95 8.54 -15.06
N LEU A 99 9.58 9.33 -14.20
CA LEU A 99 10.04 8.92 -12.89
C LEU A 99 9.41 9.84 -11.85
N PHE A 100 8.60 9.26 -10.96
CA PHE A 100 8.16 9.93 -9.75
C PHE A 100 9.00 9.46 -8.58
N VAL A 101 9.24 10.36 -7.64
CA VAL A 101 10.00 10.08 -6.42
C VAL A 101 9.14 10.48 -5.24
N THR A 102 8.98 9.59 -4.26
CA THR A 102 8.39 9.99 -2.99
C THR A 102 9.40 10.84 -2.24
N SER A 103 9.04 12.05 -1.87
CA SER A 103 9.78 12.85 -0.91
C SER A 103 8.82 13.23 0.20
N ASP A 104 9.26 13.04 1.44
CA ASP A 104 8.65 13.66 2.61
C ASP A 104 9.09 15.13 2.69
#